data_AF-A0AAV8XIA1-F1
#
_entry.id   AF-A0AAV8XIA1-F1
#
_cell.length_a   1.000
_cell.length_b   1.000
_cell.length_c   1.000
_cell.angle_alpha   90.00
_cell.angle_beta   90.00
_cell.angle_gamma   90.00
#
_symmetry.space_group_name_H-M   'P 1'
#
loop_
_entity.id
_entity.type
_entity.pdbx_description
1 polymer ?
#
loop_
_entity_poly.entity_id
_entity_poly.type
_entity_poly.pdbx_seq_one_letter_code
_entity_poly.pdbx_strand_id
1 'polypeptide(L)'
;MHASKAERQKRSPTYKDLDFMEHHPEGILMEADTYNALVKTIQRDCRVLESFKIMDYSLLLAIHNLDQAQREKLVSYLLVRYCYYW
;
A
#
# COMPACT_ATOMS: atom_id res chain seq x y z
N MET A 1 9.38 -11.58 2.76
CA MET A 1 8.44 -10.44 2.81
C MET A 1 7.39 -10.53 1.69
N HIS A 2 6.91 -11.74 1.35
CA HIS A 2 5.79 -11.95 0.41
C HIS A 2 4.52 -12.35 1.16
N ALA A 3 3.37 -12.12 0.55
CA ALA A 3 2.09 -12.67 0.95
C ALA A 3 2.15 -14.21 0.95
N SER A 4 1.46 -14.82 1.91
CA SER A 4 1.40 -16.28 1.98
C SER A 4 0.60 -16.86 0.81
N LYS A 5 0.83 -18.13 0.48
CA LYS A 5 0.06 -18.82 -0.58
C LYS A 5 -1.45 -18.77 -0.32
N ALA A 6 -1.87 -18.89 0.94
CA ALA A 6 -3.27 -18.78 1.34
C ALA A 6 -3.82 -17.36 1.17
N GLU A 7 -3.03 -16.33 1.47
CA GLU A 7 -3.43 -14.93 1.31
C GLU A 7 -3.66 -14.58 -0.16
N ARG A 8 -2.74 -15.04 -1.04
CA ARG A 8 -2.81 -14.81 -2.49
C ARG A 8 -4.03 -15.47 -3.16
N GLN A 9 -4.65 -16.46 -2.53
CA GLN A 9 -5.84 -17.15 -3.04
C GLN A 9 -7.15 -16.46 -2.66
N LYS A 10 -7.11 -15.44 -1.80
CA LYS A 10 -8.31 -14.67 -1.43
C LYS A 10 -8.80 -13.85 -2.62
N ARG A 11 -10.10 -13.53 -2.62
CA ARG A 11 -10.71 -12.63 -3.61
C ARG A 11 -10.08 -11.23 -3.64
N SER A 12 -9.63 -10.75 -2.48
CA SER A 12 -8.89 -9.50 -2.34
C SER A 12 -7.63 -9.79 -1.51
N PRO A 13 -6.53 -10.20 -2.15
CA PRO A 13 -5.31 -10.59 -1.47
C PRO A 13 -4.59 -9.38 -0.85
N THR A 14 -4.03 -9.58 0.34
CA THR A 14 -3.13 -8.61 0.96
C THR A 14 -1.68 -8.88 0.56
N TYR A 15 -1.11 -7.98 -0.22
CA TYR A 15 0.26 -8.04 -0.67
C TYR A 15 1.23 -7.37 0.31
N LYS A 16 2.48 -7.82 0.30
CA LYS A 16 3.57 -7.29 1.11
C LYS A 16 4.62 -6.61 0.22
N ASP A 17 5.67 -6.07 0.85
CA ASP A 17 6.66 -5.22 0.20
C ASP A 17 7.24 -5.82 -1.09
N LEU A 18 7.63 -7.11 -1.07
CA LEU A 18 8.22 -7.77 -2.25
C LEU A 18 7.18 -8.02 -3.35
N ASP A 19 5.94 -8.37 -3.00
CA ASP A 19 4.88 -8.57 -4.00
C ASP A 19 4.55 -7.25 -4.70
N PHE A 20 4.59 -6.14 -3.97
CA PHE A 20 4.34 -4.82 -4.54
C PHE A 20 5.42 -4.43 -5.54
N MET A 21 6.70 -4.59 -5.19
CA MET A 21 7.82 -4.29 -6.08
C MET A 21 7.81 -5.16 -7.35
N GLU A 22 7.39 -6.42 -7.24
CA GLU A 22 7.24 -7.30 -8.41
C GLU A 22 6.06 -6.90 -9.31
N HIS A 23 4.91 -6.57 -8.72
CA HIS A 23 3.71 -6.22 -9.49
C HIS A 23 3.74 -4.80 -10.07
N HIS A 24 4.40 -3.86 -9.40
CA HIS A 24 4.46 -2.44 -9.75
C HIS A 24 5.91 -1.97 -9.80
N PRO A 25 6.72 -2.46 -10.76
CA PRO A 25 8.14 -2.09 -10.85
C PRO A 25 8.36 -0.60 -11.12
N GLU A 26 7.40 0.07 -11.75
CA GLU A 26 7.42 1.52 -11.97
C GLU A 26 6.75 2.32 -10.84
N GLY A 27 6.27 1.64 -9.80
CA GLY A 27 5.55 2.24 -8.68
C GLY A 27 4.14 2.73 -9.04
N ILE A 28 3.65 3.69 -8.26
CA ILE A 28 2.34 4.31 -8.44
C ILE A 28 2.56 5.76 -8.83
N LEU A 29 2.08 6.12 -10.01
CA LEU A 29 2.11 7.49 -10.50
C LEU A 29 1.02 8.31 -9.82
N MET A 30 1.39 9.50 -9.38
CA MET A 30 0.49 10.45 -8.73
C MET A 30 0.80 11.85 -9.23
N GLU A 31 -0.23 12.69 -9.26
CA GLU A 31 -0.06 14.12 -9.48
C GLU A 31 0.85 14.73 -8.41
N ALA A 32 1.72 15.65 -8.81
CA ALA A 32 2.78 16.18 -7.94
C ALA A 32 2.22 16.76 -6.64
N ASP A 33 1.10 17.48 -6.69
CA ASP A 33 0.48 18.07 -5.51
C ASP A 33 -0.11 17.02 -4.57
N THR A 34 -0.74 15.97 -5.12
CA THR A 34 -1.29 14.87 -4.32
C THR A 34 -0.17 14.08 -3.65
N TYR A 35 0.91 13.79 -4.38
CA TYR A 35 2.10 13.14 -3.83
C TYR A 35 2.70 13.97 -2.69
N ASN A 36 2.90 15.27 -2.91
CA ASN A 36 3.47 16.17 -1.91
C ASN A 36 2.59 16.26 -0.65
N ALA A 37 1.27 16.31 -0.81
CA ALA A 37 0.34 16.30 0.32
C ALA A 37 0.39 14.97 1.10
N LEU A 38 0.44 13.84 0.39
CA LEU A 38 0.55 12.51 0.99
C LEU A 38 1.84 12.35 1.80
N VAL A 39 2.99 12.67 1.21
CA VAL A 39 4.30 12.55 1.87
C VAL A 39 4.39 13.45 3.09
N LYS A 40 3.92 14.70 3.01
CA LYS A 40 3.88 15.62 4.16
C LYS A 40 3.03 15.08 5.31
N THR A 41 1.93 14.40 4.99
CA THR A 41 1.04 13.79 5.99
C THR A 41 1.72 12.59 6.65
N ILE A 42 2.25 11.65 5.85
CA ILE A 42 2.98 10.48 6.36
C ILE A 42 4.15 10.90 7.25
N GLN A 43 4.93 11.90 6.85
CA GLN A 43 6.05 12.40 7.65
C GLN A 43 5.61 12.94 9.02
N ARG A 44 4.46 13.62 9.10
CA ARG A 44 3.93 14.11 10.37
C ARG A 44 3.46 12.95 11.25
N ASP A 45 2.78 11.97 10.67
CA ASP A 45 2.28 10.79 11.39
C ASP A 45 3.45 9.95 11.93
N CYS A 46 4.49 9.72 11.13
CA CYS A 46 5.68 9.01 11.57
C CYS A 46 6.38 9.69 12.75
N ARG A 47 6.45 11.04 12.80
CA ARG A 47 6.99 11.77 13.95
C ARG A 47 6.17 11.56 15.22
N VAL A 48 4.84 11.52 15.09
CA VAL A 48 3.94 11.25 16.22
C VAL A 48 4.16 9.83 16.72
N LEU A 49 4.15 8.84 15.82
CA LEU A 49 4.37 7.42 16.17
C LEU A 49 5.74 7.20 16.83
N GLU A 50 6.79 7.83 16.31
CA GLU A 50 8.13 7.82 16.89
C GLU A 50 8.15 8.42 18.31
N SER A 51 7.45 9.54 18.54
CA SER A 51 7.38 10.18 19.85
C SER A 51 6.72 9.28 20.92
N PHE A 52 5.80 8.41 20.50
CA PHE A 52 5.17 7.41 21.37
C PHE A 52 5.92 6.08 21.40
N LYS A 53 7.06 5.95 20.70
CA LYS A 53 7.83 4.71 20.53
C LYS A 53 6.98 3.56 19.97
N ILE A 54 6.00 3.89 19.13
CA ILE A 54 5.18 2.91 18.43
C ILE A 54 5.96 2.43 17.21
N MET A 55 6.10 1.11 17.09
CA MET A 55 6.80 0.45 15.98
C MET A 55 5.89 -0.61 15.35
N ASP A 56 6.38 -1.29 14.32
CA ASP A 56 5.69 -2.38 13.61
C ASP A 56 4.33 -1.98 12.99
N TYR A 57 4.12 -0.69 12.74
CA TYR A 57 2.98 -0.22 11.97
C TYR A 57 3.24 -0.40 10.48
N SER A 58 2.17 -0.62 9.72
CA SER A 58 2.23 -0.70 8.27
C SER A 58 1.33 0.34 7.64
N LEU A 59 1.79 0.98 6.56
CA LEU A 59 0.89 1.75 5.71
C LEU A 59 -0.05 0.76 5.01
N LEU A 60 -1.35 1.05 5.04
CA LEU A 60 -2.37 0.27 4.33
C LEU A 60 -2.75 1.03 3.07
N LEU A 61 -2.23 0.62 1.93
CA LEU A 61 -2.57 1.25 0.65
C LEU A 61 -3.53 0.36 -0.13
N ALA A 62 -4.65 0.91 -0.62
CA ALA A 62 -5.61 0.20 -1.45
C ALA A 62 -5.70 0.87 -2.83
N ILE A 63 -5.33 0.16 -3.88
CA ILE A 63 -5.41 0.67 -5.26
C ILE A 63 -6.73 0.21 -5.88
N HIS A 64 -7.49 1.16 -6.42
CA HIS A 64 -8.72 0.88 -7.14
C HIS A 64 -8.60 1.31 -8.61
N ASN A 65 -8.55 0.34 -9.51
CA ASN A 65 -8.52 0.60 -10.95
C ASN A 65 -9.97 0.75 -11.47
N LEU A 66 -10.38 1.98 -11.79
CA LEU A 66 -11.73 2.29 -12.25
C LEU A 66 -12.06 1.65 -13.60
N ASP A 67 -11.09 1.59 -14.53
CA ASP A 67 -11.27 1.00 -15.85
C ASP A 67 -11.46 -0.52 -15.78
N GLN A 68 -10.80 -1.15 -14.82
CA GLN A 68 -10.99 -2.58 -14.52
C GLN A 68 -12.31 -2.81 -13.79
N ALA A 69 -12.65 -1.96 -12.81
CA ALA A 69 -13.90 -2.06 -12.07
C ALA A 69 -15.14 -1.96 -12.98
N GLN A 70 -15.08 -1.09 -14.00
CA GLN A 70 -16.12 -0.97 -15.03
C GLN A 70 -16.24 -2.23 -15.90
N ARG A 71 -15.12 -2.90 -16.20
CA ARG A 71 -15.10 -4.11 -17.03
C ARG A 71 -15.48 -5.39 -16.28
N GLU A 72 -15.11 -5.51 -15.00
CA GLU A 72 -15.16 -6.79 -14.28
C GLU A 72 -16.24 -6.89 -13.19
N LYS A 73 -16.95 -5.80 -12.83
CA LYS A 73 -17.86 -5.79 -11.64
C LYS A 73 -17.20 -6.35 -10.36
N LEU A 74 -15.87 -6.36 -10.30
CA LEU A 74 -15.07 -6.90 -9.21
C LEU A 74 -14.07 -5.85 -8.78
N VAL A 75 -14.06 -5.59 -7.47
CA VAL A 75 -13.11 -4.66 -6.87
C VAL A 75 -11.90 -5.45 -6.38
N SER A 76 -10.81 -5.39 -7.13
CA SER A 76 -9.51 -5.89 -6.69
C SER A 76 -8.81 -4.77 -5.94
N TYR A 77 -8.72 -4.88 -4.61
CA TYR A 77 -7.89 -3.97 -3.82
C TYR A 77 -6.49 -4.56 -3.74
N LEU A 78 -5.50 -3.85 -4.28
CA LEU A 78 -4.11 -4.15 -3.96
C LEU A 78 -3.82 -3.56 -2.59
N LEU A 79 -3.81 -4.40 -1.55
CA LEU A 79 -3.40 -3.98 -0.22
C LEU A 79 -1.88 -4.09 -0.13
N VAL A 80 -1.17 -2.96 -0.02
CA VAL A 80 0.29 -2.98 0.17
C VAL A 80 0.58 -2.60 1.59
N ARG A 81 1.27 -3.48 2.31
CA ARG A 81 1.87 -3.18 3.62
C ARG A 81 3.28 -2.68 3.40
N TYR A 82 3.57 -1.43 3.78
CA TYR A 82 4.94 -0.95 3.99
C TYR A 82 5.33 -1.21 5.43
N CYS A 83 6.37 -2.00 5.68
CA CYS A 83 6.99 -2.11 7.00
C CYS A 83 8.33 -1.35 6.96
N TYR A 84 8.31 -0.06 7.34
CA TYR A 84 9.57 0.60 7.68
C TYR A 84 9.96 0.13 9.08
N TYR A 85 10.88 -0.82 9.14
CA TYR A 85 11.74 -0.96 10.31
C TYR A 85 12.55 0.32 10.43
N TRP A 86 12.47 0.96 11.61
CA TRP A 86 13.65 1.66 12.12
C TRP A 86 14.78 0.65 12.30
#